data_AF-A0AAW0DZ77-F1
#
_entry.id   AF-A0AAW0DZ77-F1
#
_cell.length_a   1.000
_cell.length_b   1.000
_cell.length_c   1.000
_cell.angle_alpha   90.00
_cell.angle_beta   90.00
_cell.angle_gamma   90.00
#
_symmetry.space_group_name_H-M   'P 1'
#
loop_
_entity.id
_entity.type
_entity.pdbx_description
1 polymer ?
#
loop_
_entity_poly.entity_id
_entity_poly.type
_entity_poly.pdbx_seq_one_letter_code
_entity_poly.pdbx_strand_id
1 'polypeptide(L)'
;METYATDETASSATTIWGPGTLSGKAIRSLGEASMRGAEKLLIRWKMAKIHQVLALDYYDAKVRHKALRMIMMQIGSGEIAQLTMCIMKWPRYEIRIFLSEMFTFMPLLWQDVSRPSDSSHTLRNQQELIAIYRTSQSSEEAHEIVPFLMFISHLSRDNHTARRAIIEAGFLEFLAAFHQHDPKTTTPSIAEARDILDVFVSDIRLQKICELHRLNLIWPSGNSSVPIMKYSREMANLTPNQRRVVWRKTERARIRERLCEIQVVMEMPAYLIHDCETDIFDMCFDLMTFYKLMTETNDWDSRQLSFELITKCIAINSITSKALRAVLALISFEENLSVFHRIVYSLLTFKIDNSNSPIAIQFSKEVHAHHPGVDPIDHFIDFAVSVASDSQTSAQAIIDADIFSLLNQTTHDPNVKGDLLGRFAAAADRSTQVCPPQSLGTYSD
;
A
#
# COMPACT_ATOMS: atom_id res chain seq x y z
N MET A 1 29.81 69.15 27.60
CA MET A 1 30.78 69.70 26.64
C MET A 1 32.03 68.86 26.81
N GLU A 2 32.19 67.85 25.95
CA GLU A 2 33.44 67.22 25.51
C GLU A 2 33.05 65.96 24.73
N THR A 3 33.53 65.91 23.50
CA THR A 3 33.13 65.00 22.42
C THR A 3 34.26 64.00 22.23
N TYR A 4 33.99 62.70 22.33
CA TYR A 4 35.00 61.67 22.08
C TYR A 4 35.07 61.34 20.59
N ALA A 5 36.25 61.55 20.01
CA ALA A 5 36.63 61.13 18.67
C ALA A 5 37.02 59.64 18.69
N THR A 6 36.51 58.86 17.74
CA THR A 6 36.93 57.50 17.43
C THR A 6 37.84 57.51 16.21
N ASP A 7 39.10 57.10 16.41
CA ASP A 7 40.09 56.87 15.36
C ASP A 7 39.73 55.62 14.54
N GLU A 8 39.54 55.81 13.23
CA GLU A 8 39.47 54.75 12.23
C GLU A 8 40.89 54.32 11.83
N THR A 9 41.33 53.14 12.25
CA THR A 9 42.56 52.53 11.72
C THR A 9 42.23 51.72 10.46
N ALA A 10 42.30 52.39 9.32
CA ALA A 10 42.29 51.75 8.00
C ALA A 10 43.60 50.97 7.78
N SER A 11 43.51 49.63 7.79
CA SER A 11 44.62 48.76 7.36
C SER A 11 44.53 48.49 5.87
N SER A 12 45.38 49.16 5.09
CA SER A 12 45.58 48.91 3.67
C SER A 12 46.35 47.59 3.45
N ALA A 13 45.64 46.52 3.12
CA ALA A 13 46.24 45.29 2.61
C ALA A 13 46.48 45.41 1.10
N THR A 14 47.57 46.08 0.71
CA THR A 14 48.05 46.07 -0.68
C THR A 14 48.54 44.67 -1.03
N THR A 15 47.76 43.95 -1.84
CA THR A 15 48.13 42.62 -2.34
C THR A 15 49.14 42.80 -3.48
N ILE A 16 50.43 42.58 -3.18
CA ILE A 16 51.49 42.60 -4.19
C ILE A 16 51.41 41.29 -4.97
N TRP A 17 51.11 41.39 -6.27
CA TRP A 17 51.05 40.27 -7.21
C TRP A 17 52.47 39.93 -7.68
N GLY A 18 53.12 39.02 -6.95
CA GLY A 18 54.37 38.40 -7.37
C GLY A 18 54.13 37.07 -8.11
N PRO A 19 55.07 36.62 -8.96
CA PRO A 19 55.01 35.30 -9.62
C PRO A 19 54.83 34.11 -8.65
N GLY A 20 55.16 34.30 -7.36
CA GLY A 20 54.93 33.32 -6.30
C GLY A 20 53.47 33.15 -5.85
N THR A 21 52.59 34.13 -6.07
CA THR A 21 51.21 34.10 -5.57
C THR A 21 50.28 33.21 -6.43
N LEU A 22 50.56 33.10 -7.74
CA LEU A 22 49.90 32.14 -8.64
C LEU A 22 50.38 30.70 -8.40
N SER A 23 51.68 30.54 -8.12
CA SER A 23 52.29 29.26 -7.70
C SER A 23 51.67 28.75 -6.40
N GLY A 24 51.51 29.61 -5.39
CA GLY A 24 50.88 29.24 -4.12
C GLY A 24 49.42 28.81 -4.24
N LYS A 25 48.62 29.47 -5.08
CA LYS A 25 47.23 29.06 -5.35
C LYS A 25 47.15 27.74 -6.12
N ALA A 26 48.04 27.51 -7.09
CA ALA A 26 48.10 26.26 -7.84
C ALA A 26 48.57 25.08 -6.96
N ILE A 27 49.55 25.30 -6.07
CA ILE A 27 50.02 24.28 -5.12
C ILE A 27 48.93 23.98 -4.08
N ARG A 28 48.18 24.99 -3.61
CA ARG A 28 47.05 24.80 -2.70
C ARG A 28 45.88 24.07 -3.37
N SER A 29 45.52 24.43 -4.61
CA SER A 29 44.46 23.74 -5.34
C SER A 29 44.86 22.32 -5.74
N LEU A 30 46.14 22.09 -6.06
CA LEU A 30 46.69 20.76 -6.30
C LEU A 30 46.73 19.94 -5.01
N GLY A 31 47.08 20.56 -3.87
CA GLY A 31 47.03 19.93 -2.55
C GLY A 31 45.61 19.56 -2.11
N GLU A 32 44.62 20.45 -2.31
CA GLU A 32 43.21 20.17 -2.05
C GLU A 32 42.63 19.11 -3.00
N ALA A 33 43.01 19.14 -4.29
CA ALA A 33 42.62 18.11 -5.26
C ALA A 33 43.30 16.76 -4.98
N SER A 34 44.56 16.75 -4.54
CA SER A 34 45.29 15.56 -4.10
C SER A 34 44.78 15.02 -2.77
N MET A 35 44.30 15.86 -1.83
CA MET A 35 43.65 15.38 -0.60
C MET A 35 42.27 14.81 -0.88
N ARG A 36 41.45 15.44 -1.74
CA ARG A 36 40.18 14.85 -2.21
C ARG A 36 40.41 13.56 -3.00
N GLY A 37 41.50 13.50 -3.78
CA GLY A 37 41.94 12.30 -4.49
C GLY A 37 42.47 11.21 -3.55
N ALA A 38 43.19 11.57 -2.48
CA ALA A 38 43.73 10.67 -1.48
C ALA A 38 42.64 10.16 -0.53
N GLU A 39 41.65 10.96 -0.15
CA GLU A 39 40.46 10.51 0.57
C GLU A 39 39.63 9.58 -0.32
N LYS A 40 39.46 9.89 -1.60
CA LYS A 40 38.79 9.02 -2.58
C LYS A 40 39.56 7.72 -2.82
N LEU A 41 40.88 7.76 -2.84
CA LEU A 41 41.74 6.56 -2.92
C LEU A 41 41.75 5.79 -1.61
N LEU A 42 41.75 6.44 -0.45
CA LEU A 42 41.68 5.83 0.87
C LEU A 42 40.31 5.21 1.12
N ILE A 43 39.22 5.84 0.68
CA ILE A 43 37.87 5.27 0.65
C ILE A 43 37.85 4.09 -0.30
N ARG A 44 38.38 4.20 -1.54
CA ARG A 44 38.50 3.06 -2.47
C ARG A 44 39.35 1.91 -1.91
N TRP A 45 40.42 2.21 -1.19
CA TRP A 45 41.33 1.21 -0.60
C TRP A 45 40.70 0.57 0.65
N LYS A 46 40.00 1.36 1.47
CA LYS A 46 39.19 0.86 2.59
C LYS A 46 38.00 0.03 2.09
N MET A 47 37.34 0.43 1.01
CA MET A 47 36.25 -0.31 0.36
C MET A 47 36.72 -1.60 -0.30
N ALA A 48 37.88 -1.58 -0.98
CA ALA A 48 38.53 -2.78 -1.50
C ALA A 48 38.93 -3.74 -0.37
N LYS A 49 39.27 -3.21 0.82
CA LYS A 49 39.49 -4.01 2.02
C LYS A 49 38.18 -4.55 2.62
N ILE A 50 37.06 -3.82 2.51
CA ILE A 50 35.73 -4.28 2.95
C ILE A 50 35.25 -5.51 2.16
N HIS A 51 35.65 -5.68 0.90
CA HIS A 51 35.39 -6.91 0.12
C HIS A 51 35.91 -8.18 0.83
N GLN A 52 37.02 -8.08 1.56
CA GLN A 52 37.53 -9.18 2.37
C GLN A 52 36.82 -9.31 3.74
N VAL A 53 36.14 -8.28 4.24
CA VAL A 53 35.61 -8.15 5.62
C VAL A 53 34.31 -8.91 5.88
N LEU A 54 33.54 -9.26 4.85
CA LEU A 54 32.21 -9.88 5.00
C LEU A 54 32.24 -11.42 5.05
N ALA A 55 33.43 -12.04 5.01
CA ALA A 55 33.61 -13.41 5.46
C ALA A 55 33.44 -13.43 6.99
N LEU A 56 32.22 -13.71 7.44
CA LEU A 56 31.65 -13.47 8.77
C LEU A 56 32.48 -13.90 9.99
N ASP A 57 33.44 -14.81 9.84
CA ASP A 57 34.22 -15.37 10.95
C ASP A 57 35.70 -14.93 10.99
N TYR A 58 36.19 -14.14 10.02
CA TYR A 58 37.63 -13.84 9.91
C TYR A 58 38.06 -12.50 10.51
N TYR A 59 37.13 -11.60 10.88
CA TYR A 59 37.45 -10.24 11.34
C TYR A 59 36.94 -9.94 12.74
N ASP A 60 37.75 -9.19 13.49
CA ASP A 60 37.36 -8.65 14.77
C ASP A 60 36.08 -7.79 14.64
N ALA A 61 35.15 -7.99 15.57
CA ALA A 61 33.83 -7.33 15.55
C ALA A 61 33.96 -5.80 15.48
N LYS A 62 35.03 -5.21 16.05
CA LYS A 62 35.27 -3.77 16.00
C LYS A 62 35.58 -3.26 14.60
N VAL A 63 36.31 -4.04 13.80
CA VAL A 63 36.64 -3.68 12.41
C VAL A 63 35.37 -3.70 11.55
N ARG A 64 34.55 -4.74 11.70
CA ARG A 64 33.25 -4.84 11.03
C ARG A 64 32.32 -3.69 11.41
N HIS A 65 32.19 -3.39 12.70
CA HIS A 65 31.37 -2.28 13.19
C HIS A 65 31.84 -0.94 12.62
N LYS A 66 33.16 -0.70 12.58
CA LYS A 66 33.74 0.50 11.99
C LYS A 66 33.46 0.62 10.49
N ALA A 67 33.51 -0.49 9.75
CA ALA A 67 33.17 -0.53 8.33
C ALA A 67 31.69 -0.21 8.10
N LEU A 68 30.78 -0.86 8.84
CA LEU A 68 29.34 -0.61 8.78
C LEU A 68 29.02 0.85 9.12
N ARG A 69 29.67 1.43 10.13
CA ARG A 69 29.54 2.85 10.48
C ARG A 69 29.85 3.78 9.30
N MET A 70 30.92 3.50 8.53
CA MET A 70 31.25 4.29 7.35
C MET A 70 30.23 4.11 6.23
N ILE A 71 29.76 2.88 6.01
CA ILE A 71 28.74 2.56 5.00
C ILE A 71 27.42 3.25 5.32
N MET A 72 26.93 3.13 6.56
CA MET A 72 25.69 3.76 7.03
C MET A 72 25.76 5.29 6.87
N MET A 73 26.90 5.90 7.19
CA MET A 73 27.11 7.34 7.01
C MET A 73 27.04 7.76 5.52
N GLN A 74 27.61 6.97 4.62
CA GLN A 74 27.57 7.26 3.18
C GLN A 74 26.18 7.06 2.59
N ILE A 75 25.44 6.05 3.04
CA ILE A 75 24.06 5.85 2.62
C ILE A 75 23.19 6.98 3.15
N GLY A 76 23.27 7.31 4.45
CA GLY A 76 22.45 8.36 5.05
C GLY A 76 22.71 9.75 4.46
N SER A 77 23.95 10.06 4.08
CA SER A 77 24.30 11.32 3.38
C SER A 77 23.97 11.33 1.88
N GLY A 78 23.54 10.21 1.29
CA GLY A 78 23.29 10.08 -0.15
C GLY A 78 24.55 9.99 -1.01
N GLU A 79 25.76 9.95 -0.44
CA GLU A 79 27.04 9.84 -1.16
C GLU A 79 27.36 8.40 -1.64
N ILE A 80 26.38 7.74 -2.27
CA ILE A 80 26.39 6.30 -2.54
C ILE A 80 27.18 5.87 -3.78
N ALA A 81 27.53 6.79 -4.68
CA ALA A 81 28.10 6.44 -5.99
C ALA A 81 29.39 5.59 -5.89
N GLN A 82 30.29 5.92 -4.95
CA GLN A 82 31.54 5.16 -4.77
C GLN A 82 31.29 3.80 -4.12
N LEU A 83 30.40 3.76 -3.13
CA LEU A 83 29.99 2.52 -2.46
C LEU A 83 29.38 1.54 -3.46
N THR A 84 28.44 2.01 -4.28
CA THR A 84 27.79 1.26 -5.35
C THR A 84 28.82 0.69 -6.34
N MET A 85 29.75 1.52 -6.84
CA MET A 85 30.82 1.07 -7.74
C MET A 85 31.72 -0.02 -7.11
N CYS A 86 31.94 0.03 -5.80
CA CYS A 86 32.72 -0.98 -5.09
C CYS A 86 31.94 -2.28 -4.94
N ILE A 87 30.68 -2.22 -4.49
CA ILE A 87 29.81 -3.39 -4.27
C ILE A 87 29.51 -4.12 -5.58
N MET A 88 29.38 -3.41 -6.70
CA MET A 88 29.12 -4.04 -8.00
C MET A 88 30.24 -4.97 -8.49
N LYS A 89 31.43 -4.88 -7.91
CA LYS A 89 32.54 -5.79 -8.19
C LYS A 89 32.50 -7.07 -7.36
N TRP A 90 31.63 -7.12 -6.35
CA TRP A 90 31.55 -8.23 -5.42
C TRP A 90 30.81 -9.42 -6.04
N PRO A 91 31.17 -10.66 -5.66
CA PRO A 91 30.37 -11.83 -5.95
C PRO A 91 28.93 -11.71 -5.40
N ARG A 92 27.97 -12.34 -6.09
CA ARG A 92 26.55 -12.31 -5.70
C ARG A 92 26.30 -12.67 -4.23
N TYR A 93 26.97 -13.71 -3.73
CA TYR A 93 26.74 -14.20 -2.37
C TYR A 93 27.20 -13.19 -1.31
N GLU A 94 28.23 -12.39 -1.59
CA GLU A 94 28.73 -11.35 -0.68
C GLU A 94 27.79 -10.16 -0.64
N ILE A 95 27.31 -9.71 -1.80
CA ILE A 95 26.27 -8.67 -1.90
C ILE A 95 25.03 -9.13 -1.09
N ARG A 96 24.62 -10.39 -1.26
CA ARG A 96 23.48 -10.96 -0.53
C ARG A 96 23.70 -10.92 0.98
N ILE A 97 24.83 -11.43 1.47
CA ILE A 97 25.14 -11.45 2.92
C ILE A 97 25.16 -10.04 3.50
N PHE A 98 25.83 -9.12 2.80
CA PHE A 98 25.90 -7.72 3.20
C PHE A 98 24.51 -7.09 3.29
N LEU A 99 23.69 -7.24 2.25
CA LEU A 99 22.34 -6.65 2.23
C LEU A 99 21.41 -7.31 3.26
N SER A 100 21.52 -8.62 3.49
CA SER A 100 20.75 -9.28 4.55
C SER A 100 21.09 -8.71 5.92
N GLU A 101 22.36 -8.43 6.20
CA GLU A 101 22.75 -7.74 7.42
C GLU A 101 22.16 -6.32 7.48
N MET A 102 22.23 -5.56 6.38
CA MET A 102 21.65 -4.21 6.33
C MET A 102 20.13 -4.21 6.56
N PHE A 103 19.39 -5.14 5.96
CA PHE A 103 17.94 -5.27 6.13
C PHE A 103 17.53 -5.65 7.56
N THR A 104 18.44 -6.20 8.38
CA THR A 104 18.14 -6.42 9.80
C THR A 104 18.18 -5.14 10.63
N PHE A 105 18.91 -4.11 10.18
CA PHE A 105 19.01 -2.83 10.89
C PHE A 105 17.89 -1.88 10.52
N MET A 106 17.51 -1.84 9.24
CA MET A 106 16.59 -0.83 8.72
C MET A 106 15.22 -0.80 9.41
N PRO A 107 14.62 -1.92 9.87
CA PRO A 107 13.38 -1.85 10.65
C PRO A 107 13.45 -1.00 11.91
N LEU A 108 14.64 -0.80 12.48
CA LEU A 108 14.84 0.07 13.63
C LEU A 108 14.63 1.57 13.31
N LEU A 109 14.55 1.94 12.02
CA LEU A 109 14.23 3.30 11.61
C LEU A 109 12.76 3.67 11.88
N TRP A 110 11.86 2.70 11.84
CA TRP A 110 10.42 2.92 12.04
C TRP A 110 9.84 2.15 13.23
N GLN A 111 10.66 1.38 13.95
CA GLN A 111 10.26 0.82 15.24
C GLN A 111 10.42 1.87 16.34
N ASP A 112 9.36 2.08 17.11
CA ASP A 112 9.39 2.99 18.26
C ASP A 112 10.38 2.47 19.32
N VAL A 113 11.47 3.21 19.51
CA VAL A 113 12.55 2.91 20.46
C VAL A 113 12.06 2.89 21.91
N SER A 114 10.84 3.36 22.15
CA SER A 114 10.21 3.43 23.47
C SER A 114 9.93 2.06 24.11
N ARG A 115 10.04 0.94 23.37
CA ARG A 115 9.91 -0.40 23.97
C ARG A 115 11.20 -0.77 24.70
N PRO A 116 11.18 -0.96 26.04
CA PRO A 116 12.33 -1.44 26.79
C PRO A 116 12.62 -2.87 26.38
N SER A 117 13.50 -3.04 25.40
CA SER A 117 14.04 -4.34 25.00
C SER A 117 15.16 -4.72 25.96
N ASP A 118 15.15 -5.97 26.43
CA ASP A 118 16.24 -6.55 27.22
C ASP A 118 17.58 -6.23 26.56
N SER A 119 18.45 -5.58 27.32
CA SER A 119 19.66 -4.88 26.90
C SER A 119 20.74 -5.82 26.35
N SER A 120 20.48 -6.44 25.20
CA SER A 120 21.50 -7.19 24.49
C SER A 120 22.52 -6.22 23.91
N HIS A 121 23.81 -6.53 24.11
CA HIS A 121 24.92 -5.75 23.55
C HIS A 121 24.79 -5.56 22.03
N THR A 122 24.18 -6.52 21.33
CA THR A 122 23.88 -6.46 19.90
C THR A 122 22.95 -5.30 19.56
N LEU A 123 21.85 -5.14 20.29
CA LEU A 123 20.89 -4.06 20.04
C LEU A 123 21.52 -2.68 20.21
N ARG A 124 22.39 -2.52 21.21
CA ARG A 124 23.11 -1.26 21.44
C ARG A 124 24.00 -0.89 20.25
N ASN A 125 24.72 -1.84 19.68
CA ASN A 125 25.56 -1.61 18.50
C ASN A 125 24.71 -1.23 17.28
N GLN A 126 23.55 -1.89 17.10
CA GLN A 126 22.62 -1.57 16.02
C GLN A 126 22.05 -0.15 16.16
N GLN A 127 21.66 0.24 17.37
CA GLN A 127 21.19 1.58 17.68
C GLN A 127 22.25 2.65 17.42
N GLU A 128 23.54 2.38 17.70
CA GLU A 128 24.63 3.28 17.35
C GLU A 128 24.71 3.49 15.83
N LEU A 129 24.66 2.41 15.04
CA LEU A 129 24.70 2.49 13.58
C LEU A 129 23.52 3.28 13.00
N ILE A 130 22.32 3.09 13.55
CA ILE A 130 21.12 3.84 13.18
C ILE A 130 21.22 5.31 13.57
N ALA A 131 21.78 5.62 14.75
CA ALA A 131 22.03 7.00 15.14
C ALA A 131 23.01 7.69 14.17
N ILE A 132 24.09 7.00 13.78
CA ILE A 132 25.04 7.51 12.77
C ILE A 132 24.34 7.79 11.44
N TYR A 133 23.55 6.82 10.98
CA TYR A 133 22.77 6.97 9.75
C TYR A 133 21.86 8.20 9.81
N ARG A 134 21.02 8.34 10.85
CA ARG A 134 20.14 9.51 11.07
C ARG A 134 20.92 10.83 11.10
N THR A 135 22.01 10.90 11.85
CA THR A 135 22.81 12.13 11.96
C THR A 135 23.51 12.53 10.66
N SER A 136 23.64 11.61 9.71
CA SER A 136 24.23 11.88 8.40
C SER A 136 23.22 12.35 7.34
N GLN A 137 21.92 12.29 7.64
CA GLN A 137 20.87 12.70 6.71
C GLN A 137 20.74 14.21 6.58
N SER A 138 20.28 14.65 5.40
CA SER A 138 19.84 16.02 5.19
C SER A 138 18.60 16.30 6.04
N SER A 139 18.51 17.52 6.59
CA SER A 139 17.30 17.98 7.29
C SER A 139 16.08 18.13 6.37
N GLU A 140 16.29 18.11 5.05
CA GLU A 140 15.25 18.23 4.03
C GLU A 140 14.66 16.88 3.60
N GLU A 141 15.18 15.76 4.13
CA GLU A 141 14.75 14.43 3.71
C GLU A 141 13.32 14.14 4.17
N ALA A 142 12.45 13.73 3.22
CA ALA A 142 11.03 13.50 3.51
C ALA A 142 10.79 12.33 4.48
N HIS A 143 11.66 11.32 4.44
CA HIS A 143 11.59 10.17 5.33
C HIS A 143 12.97 9.53 5.48
N GLU A 144 13.30 9.10 6.71
CA GLU A 144 14.57 8.45 7.06
C GLU A 144 14.97 7.25 6.17
N ILE A 145 14.05 6.56 5.48
CA ILE A 145 14.38 5.37 4.70
C ILE A 145 14.80 5.68 3.26
N VAL A 146 14.47 6.88 2.76
CA VAL A 146 14.65 7.22 1.34
C VAL A 146 16.10 7.09 0.89
N PRO A 147 17.13 7.55 1.64
CA PRO A 147 18.52 7.35 1.22
C PRO A 147 18.92 5.87 1.06
N PHE A 148 18.38 4.99 1.89
CA PHE A 148 18.58 3.55 1.76
C PHE A 148 17.85 2.96 0.56
N LEU A 149 16.62 3.38 0.28
CA LEU A 149 15.91 2.95 -0.94
C LEU A 149 16.64 3.43 -2.20
N MET A 150 17.10 4.68 -2.24
CA MET A 150 17.93 5.20 -3.34
C MET A 150 19.20 4.37 -3.53
N PHE A 151 19.85 3.94 -2.46
CA PHE A 151 21.00 3.04 -2.53
C PHE A 151 20.66 1.69 -3.19
N ILE A 152 19.55 1.06 -2.77
CA ILE A 152 19.08 -0.20 -3.38
C ILE A 152 18.69 0.00 -4.85
N SER A 153 18.05 1.12 -5.18
CA SER A 153 17.67 1.54 -6.54
C SER A 153 18.88 1.67 -7.46
N HIS A 154 19.95 2.32 -7.01
CA HIS A 154 21.20 2.41 -7.79
C HIS A 154 21.85 1.04 -7.98
N LEU A 155 21.88 0.20 -6.93
CA LEU A 155 22.41 -1.17 -7.06
C LEU A 155 21.61 -2.02 -8.04
N SER A 156 20.28 -1.90 -8.05
CA SER A 156 19.40 -2.70 -8.89
C SER A 156 19.48 -2.28 -10.36
N ARG A 157 19.57 -0.97 -10.65
CA ARG A 157 19.59 -0.45 -12.02
C ARG A 157 20.83 -0.90 -12.79
N ASP A 158 22.03 -0.74 -12.23
CA ASP A 158 23.26 -0.91 -13.02
C ASP A 158 23.81 -2.34 -13.06
N ASN A 159 23.29 -3.29 -12.26
CA ASN A 159 23.88 -4.63 -12.15
C ASN A 159 22.85 -5.76 -11.91
N HIS A 160 22.66 -6.64 -12.89
CA HIS A 160 21.77 -7.82 -12.78
C HIS A 160 22.17 -8.77 -11.63
N THR A 161 23.46 -8.96 -11.37
CA THR A 161 23.94 -9.78 -10.24
C THR A 161 23.52 -9.18 -8.90
N ALA A 162 23.59 -7.86 -8.78
CA ALA A 162 23.13 -7.14 -7.59
C ALA A 162 21.61 -7.24 -7.42
N ARG A 163 20.80 -7.10 -8.48
CA ARG A 163 19.33 -7.29 -8.40
C ARG A 163 18.96 -8.62 -7.78
N ARG A 164 19.58 -9.70 -8.26
CA ARG A 164 19.31 -11.05 -7.75
C ARG A 164 19.77 -11.20 -6.31
N ALA A 165 20.92 -10.61 -5.94
CA ALA A 165 21.37 -10.58 -4.56
C ALA A 165 20.41 -9.81 -3.63
N ILE A 166 19.86 -8.68 -4.08
CA ILE A 166 18.89 -7.86 -3.32
C ILE A 166 17.64 -8.68 -2.99
N ILE A 167 17.05 -9.35 -3.99
CA ILE A 167 15.87 -10.21 -3.79
C ILE A 167 16.20 -11.34 -2.82
N GLU A 168 17.31 -12.05 -3.04
CA GLU A 168 17.74 -13.17 -2.19
C GLU A 168 18.16 -12.76 -0.78
N ALA A 169 18.44 -11.48 -0.57
CA ALA A 169 18.78 -10.93 0.72
C ALA A 169 17.55 -10.66 1.60
N GLY A 170 16.34 -10.71 1.02
CA GLY A 170 15.08 -10.49 1.74
C GLY A 170 14.46 -9.11 1.52
N PHE A 171 14.75 -8.44 0.40
CA PHE A 171 14.23 -7.09 0.14
C PHE A 171 12.70 -7.04 0.03
N LEU A 172 12.10 -8.12 -0.47
CA LEU A 172 10.65 -8.23 -0.61
C LEU A 172 9.95 -8.31 0.76
N GLU A 173 10.50 -9.09 1.68
CA GLU A 173 10.04 -9.16 3.06
C GLU A 173 10.26 -7.83 3.79
N PHE A 174 11.38 -7.18 3.51
CA PHE A 174 11.71 -5.85 4.03
C PHE A 174 10.67 -4.79 3.61
N LEU A 175 10.32 -4.71 2.32
CA LEU A 175 9.31 -3.76 1.83
C LEU A 175 7.92 -4.06 2.41
N ALA A 176 7.57 -5.34 2.59
CA ALA A 176 6.30 -5.73 3.21
C ALA A 176 6.23 -5.26 4.67
N ALA A 177 7.30 -5.45 5.43
CA ALA A 177 7.40 -4.97 6.81
C ALA A 177 7.38 -3.44 6.88
N PHE A 178 8.07 -2.76 5.97
CA PHE A 178 8.08 -1.30 5.88
C PHE A 178 6.66 -0.74 5.71
N HIS A 179 5.87 -1.31 4.81
CA HIS A 179 4.49 -0.89 4.57
C HIS A 179 3.56 -1.09 5.76
N GLN A 180 3.69 -2.23 6.46
CA GLN A 180 2.86 -2.55 7.61
C GLN A 180 3.09 -1.57 8.78
N HIS A 181 4.31 -1.06 8.93
CA HIS A 181 4.70 -0.23 10.06
C HIS A 181 4.40 1.25 9.87
N ASP A 182 4.41 1.75 8.64
CA ASP A 182 4.11 3.16 8.37
C ASP A 182 3.07 3.30 7.24
N PRO A 183 1.77 3.05 7.54
CA PRO A 183 0.70 3.26 6.58
C PRO A 183 0.49 4.76 6.23
N LYS A 184 1.13 5.67 6.97
CA LYS A 184 1.13 7.12 6.72
C LYS A 184 2.37 7.57 5.94
N THR A 185 3.16 6.62 5.43
CA THR A 185 4.37 6.89 4.66
C THR A 185 4.15 8.02 3.66
N THR A 186 5.07 8.98 3.69
CA THR A 186 5.10 10.08 2.73
C THR A 186 5.23 9.53 1.32
N THR A 187 4.54 10.14 0.36
CA THR A 187 4.55 9.81 -1.07
C THR A 187 5.94 9.48 -1.68
N PRO A 188 7.06 10.13 -1.27
CA PRO A 188 8.39 9.86 -1.82
C PRO A 188 8.94 8.45 -1.54
N SER A 189 8.76 7.88 -0.33
CA SER A 189 9.31 6.55 -0.01
C SER A 189 8.60 5.44 -0.78
N ILE A 190 7.28 5.59 -0.96
CA ILE A 190 6.45 4.67 -1.76
C ILE A 190 6.87 4.73 -3.23
N ALA A 191 7.14 5.94 -3.76
CA ALA A 191 7.60 6.13 -5.12
C ALA A 191 8.96 5.45 -5.37
N GLU A 192 9.94 5.65 -4.48
CA GLU A 192 11.26 5.01 -4.63
C GLU A 192 11.17 3.47 -4.50
N ALA A 193 10.35 2.96 -3.57
CA ALA A 193 10.10 1.52 -3.48
C ALA A 193 9.46 0.95 -4.76
N ARG A 194 8.53 1.70 -5.37
CA ARG A 194 7.89 1.32 -6.64
C ARG A 194 8.90 1.31 -7.78
N ASP A 195 9.74 2.33 -7.90
CA ASP A 195 10.80 2.42 -8.89
C ASP A 195 11.73 1.19 -8.85
N ILE A 196 12.08 0.72 -7.65
CA ILE A 196 12.90 -0.49 -7.46
C ILE A 196 12.15 -1.74 -7.92
N LEU A 197 10.87 -1.87 -7.55
CA LEU A 197 10.03 -3.01 -7.95
C LEU A 197 9.84 -3.05 -9.46
N ASP A 198 9.65 -1.91 -10.12
CA ASP A 198 9.53 -1.83 -11.58
C ASP A 198 10.81 -2.31 -12.27
N VAL A 199 11.99 -2.02 -11.72
CA VAL A 199 13.27 -2.56 -12.20
C VAL A 199 13.32 -4.09 -12.07
N PHE A 200 12.79 -4.67 -11.00
CA PHE A 200 12.76 -6.12 -10.81
C PHE A 200 11.72 -6.82 -11.68
N VAL A 201 10.53 -6.23 -11.83
CA VAL A 201 9.46 -6.77 -12.69
C VAL A 201 9.85 -6.69 -14.16
N SER A 202 10.64 -5.70 -14.56
CA SER A 202 11.18 -5.59 -15.93
C SER A 202 12.19 -6.71 -16.28
N ASP A 203 12.74 -7.40 -15.28
CA ASP A 203 13.64 -8.54 -15.49
C ASP A 203 12.85 -9.85 -15.50
N ILE A 204 12.71 -10.48 -16.67
CA ILE A 204 11.93 -11.71 -16.87
C ILE A 204 12.26 -12.84 -15.87
N ARG A 205 13.50 -12.90 -15.36
CA ARG A 205 13.93 -13.92 -14.40
C ARG A 205 13.48 -13.62 -12.99
N LEU A 206 13.42 -12.34 -12.63
CA LEU A 206 13.00 -11.88 -11.30
C LEU A 206 11.49 -11.61 -11.26
N GLN A 207 10.88 -11.34 -12.40
CA GLN A 207 9.45 -11.15 -12.56
C GLN A 207 8.67 -12.28 -11.91
N LYS A 208 9.02 -13.55 -12.19
CA LYS A 208 8.34 -14.71 -11.58
C LYS A 208 8.46 -14.73 -10.04
N ILE A 209 9.59 -14.31 -9.50
CA ILE A 209 9.80 -14.26 -8.04
C ILE A 209 8.95 -13.14 -7.44
N CYS A 210 8.95 -11.97 -8.08
CA CYS A 210 8.12 -10.85 -7.68
C CYS A 210 6.64 -11.24 -7.75
N GLU A 211 6.17 -11.79 -8.87
CA GLU A 211 4.81 -12.27 -9.14
C GLU A 211 4.30 -13.27 -8.10
N LEU A 212 5.17 -14.17 -7.63
CA LEU A 212 4.83 -15.15 -6.58
C LEU A 212 4.82 -14.53 -5.17
N HIS A 213 5.48 -13.39 -4.96
CA HIS A 213 5.52 -12.74 -3.67
C HIS A 213 4.22 -11.96 -3.41
N ARG A 214 3.74 -11.99 -2.16
CA ARG A 214 2.53 -11.27 -1.73
C ARG A 214 2.65 -9.74 -1.84
N LEU A 215 3.83 -9.23 -2.19
CA LEU A 215 4.04 -7.80 -2.35
C LEU A 215 3.35 -7.21 -3.56
N ASN A 216 3.05 -7.99 -4.61
CA ASN A 216 2.25 -7.42 -5.72
C ASN A 216 0.83 -7.07 -5.26
N LEU A 217 0.39 -7.61 -4.12
CA LEU A 217 -0.88 -7.25 -3.50
C LEU A 217 -0.80 -5.90 -2.78
N ILE A 218 0.39 -5.38 -2.51
CA ILE A 218 0.60 -4.16 -1.71
C ILE A 218 1.22 -3.05 -2.57
N TRP A 219 2.11 -3.39 -3.50
CA TRP A 219 2.66 -2.51 -4.53
C TRP A 219 2.25 -3.04 -5.92
N PRO A 220 1.21 -2.48 -6.54
CA PRO A 220 0.95 -2.78 -7.94
C PRO A 220 2.14 -2.38 -8.82
N SER A 221 2.41 -3.18 -9.83
CA SER A 221 3.35 -2.82 -10.91
C SER A 221 2.66 -1.93 -11.95
N GLY A 222 3.35 -0.86 -12.36
CA GLY A 222 2.91 0.06 -13.42
C GLY A 222 1.90 1.13 -13.00
N ASN A 223 1.22 1.73 -13.98
CA ASN A 223 0.28 2.84 -13.79
C ASN A 223 -1.04 2.47 -13.10
N SER A 224 -1.28 1.18 -12.83
CA SER A 224 -2.47 0.78 -12.08
C SER A 224 -2.20 1.05 -10.61
N SER A 225 -3.01 1.90 -9.99
CA SER A 225 -2.98 2.17 -8.56
C SER A 225 -3.49 0.99 -7.72
N VAL A 226 -4.08 -0.03 -8.35
CA VAL A 226 -4.66 -1.18 -7.66
C VAL A 226 -3.81 -2.45 -7.84
N PRO A 227 -3.40 -3.09 -6.74
CA PRO A 227 -2.61 -4.32 -6.76
C PRO A 227 -3.43 -5.54 -7.20
N ILE A 228 -3.56 -5.69 -8.52
CA ILE A 228 -4.33 -6.75 -9.16
C ILE A 228 -3.38 -7.74 -9.84
N MET A 229 -3.52 -9.04 -9.57
CA MET A 229 -2.72 -10.06 -10.26
C MET A 229 -2.99 -10.06 -11.77
N LYS A 230 -2.03 -10.55 -12.56
CA LYS A 230 -2.16 -10.63 -14.03
C LYS A 230 -3.47 -11.29 -14.47
N TYR A 231 -3.83 -12.41 -13.85
CA TYR A 231 -5.07 -13.13 -14.15
C TYR A 231 -6.32 -12.29 -13.91
N SER A 232 -6.33 -11.54 -12.82
CA SER A 232 -7.42 -10.63 -12.48
C SER A 232 -7.49 -9.43 -13.43
N ARG A 233 -6.36 -8.97 -13.98
CA ARG A 233 -6.32 -7.97 -15.06
C ARG A 233 -6.88 -8.53 -16.38
N GLU A 234 -6.63 -9.80 -16.68
CA GLU A 234 -7.24 -10.46 -17.83
C GLU A 234 -8.76 -10.57 -17.65
N MET A 235 -9.24 -10.81 -16.43
CA MET A 235 -10.67 -10.81 -16.10
C MET A 235 -11.34 -9.44 -16.28
N ALA A 236 -10.64 -8.35 -16.00
CA ALA A 236 -11.14 -6.99 -16.19
C ALA A 236 -11.55 -6.73 -17.66
N ASN A 237 -10.88 -7.37 -18.62
CA ASN A 237 -11.19 -7.25 -20.05
C ASN A 237 -12.43 -8.04 -20.49
N LEU A 238 -13.02 -8.86 -19.61
CA LEU A 238 -14.21 -9.65 -19.91
C LEU A 238 -15.49 -8.91 -19.52
N THR A 239 -16.55 -9.11 -20.29
CA THR A 239 -17.89 -8.66 -19.86
C THR A 239 -18.33 -9.38 -18.58
N PRO A 240 -19.23 -8.78 -17.77
CA PRO A 240 -19.75 -9.40 -16.55
C PRO A 240 -20.23 -10.86 -16.73
N ASN A 241 -20.94 -11.14 -17.82
CA ASN A 241 -21.44 -12.48 -18.12
C ASN A 241 -20.33 -13.47 -18.50
N GLN A 242 -19.35 -13.05 -19.31
CA GLN A 242 -18.19 -13.88 -19.64
C GLN A 242 -17.39 -14.18 -18.39
N ARG A 243 -17.17 -13.18 -17.53
CA ARG A 243 -16.43 -13.32 -16.27
C ARG A 243 -17.08 -14.35 -15.35
N ARG A 244 -18.41 -14.32 -15.18
CA ARG A 244 -19.17 -15.35 -14.44
C ARG A 244 -18.93 -16.76 -14.99
N VAL A 245 -18.91 -16.92 -16.31
CA VAL A 245 -18.66 -18.22 -16.96
C VAL A 245 -17.23 -18.70 -16.69
N VAL A 246 -16.24 -17.81 -16.74
CA VAL A 246 -14.84 -18.17 -16.44
C VAL A 246 -14.71 -18.54 -14.95
N TRP A 247 -15.26 -17.75 -14.03
CA TRP A 247 -15.19 -18.03 -12.59
C TRP A 247 -15.81 -19.37 -12.19
N ARG A 248 -16.92 -19.77 -12.82
CA ARG A 248 -17.54 -21.09 -12.60
C ARG A 248 -16.62 -22.26 -12.95
N LYS A 249 -15.73 -22.08 -13.92
CA LYS A 249 -14.78 -23.10 -14.39
C LYS A 249 -13.42 -23.02 -13.70
N THR A 250 -13.20 -21.97 -12.93
CA THR A 250 -11.91 -21.66 -12.32
C THR A 250 -11.70 -22.47 -11.05
N GLU A 251 -10.46 -22.89 -10.81
CA GLU A 251 -10.09 -23.61 -9.59
C GLU A 251 -10.32 -22.77 -8.33
N ARG A 252 -10.74 -23.42 -7.24
CA ARG A 252 -11.05 -22.73 -5.97
C ARG A 252 -9.86 -21.95 -5.40
N ALA A 253 -8.64 -22.46 -5.61
CA ALA A 253 -7.42 -21.78 -5.19
C ALA A 253 -7.31 -20.37 -5.82
N ARG A 254 -7.66 -20.22 -7.11
CA ARG A 254 -7.64 -18.94 -7.81
C ARG A 254 -8.71 -17.97 -7.32
N ILE A 255 -9.89 -18.48 -6.96
CA ILE A 255 -10.94 -17.65 -6.36
C ILE A 255 -10.50 -17.14 -4.99
N ARG A 256 -9.85 -17.98 -4.17
CA ARG A 256 -9.28 -17.55 -2.89
C ARG A 256 -8.17 -16.52 -3.07
N GLU A 257 -7.28 -16.70 -4.04
CA GLU A 257 -6.29 -15.69 -4.41
C GLU A 257 -6.95 -14.35 -4.75
N ARG A 258 -8.02 -14.37 -5.58
CA ARG A 258 -8.79 -13.17 -5.91
C ARG A 258 -9.48 -12.53 -4.71
N LEU A 259 -10.05 -13.32 -3.79
CA LEU A 259 -10.63 -12.79 -2.56
C LEU A 259 -9.57 -12.11 -1.67
N CYS A 260 -8.37 -12.68 -1.58
CA CYS A 260 -7.25 -12.05 -0.88
C CYS A 260 -6.82 -10.73 -1.56
N GLU A 261 -6.77 -10.67 -2.89
CA GLU A 261 -6.52 -9.41 -3.62
C GLU A 261 -7.55 -8.34 -3.24
N ILE A 262 -8.84 -8.69 -3.33
CA ILE A 262 -9.93 -7.76 -3.01
C ILE A 262 -9.81 -7.30 -1.56
N GLN A 263 -9.51 -8.21 -0.63
CA GLN A 263 -9.30 -7.85 0.77
C GLN A 263 -8.20 -6.80 0.94
N VAL A 264 -7.03 -7.00 0.31
CA VAL A 264 -5.93 -6.04 0.44
C VAL A 264 -6.33 -4.68 -0.14
N VAL A 265 -7.01 -4.66 -1.28
CA VAL A 265 -7.48 -3.42 -1.93
C VAL A 265 -8.48 -2.67 -1.06
N MET A 266 -9.38 -3.39 -0.37
CA MET A 266 -10.35 -2.78 0.55
C MET A 266 -9.69 -2.25 1.84
N GLU A 267 -8.48 -2.71 2.17
CA GLU A 267 -7.69 -2.21 3.30
C GLU A 267 -6.75 -1.05 2.91
N MET A 268 -6.68 -0.70 1.62
CA MET A 268 -5.86 0.43 1.16
C MET A 268 -6.48 1.79 1.55
N PRO A 269 -5.65 2.80 1.86
CA PRO A 269 -6.12 4.17 2.06
C PRO A 269 -6.93 4.70 0.88
N ALA A 270 -8.02 5.44 1.17
CA ALA A 270 -8.96 5.95 0.17
C ALA A 270 -8.31 6.76 -0.97
N TYR A 271 -7.22 7.48 -0.68
CA TYR A 271 -6.50 8.28 -1.68
C TYR A 271 -5.77 7.44 -2.73
N LEU A 272 -5.47 6.16 -2.45
CA LEU A 272 -4.85 5.27 -3.43
C LEU A 272 -5.88 4.66 -4.40
N ILE A 273 -7.15 4.62 -4.02
CA ILE A 273 -8.22 3.98 -4.81
C ILE A 273 -9.13 4.98 -5.54
N HIS A 274 -8.83 6.28 -5.45
CA HIS A 274 -9.70 7.33 -5.99
C HIS A 274 -9.94 7.20 -7.51
N ASP A 275 -8.90 6.85 -8.27
CA ASP A 275 -8.96 6.77 -9.74
C ASP A 275 -9.23 5.35 -10.25
N CYS A 276 -9.75 4.49 -9.37
CA CYS A 276 -9.89 3.05 -9.59
C CYS A 276 -11.35 2.60 -9.71
N GLU A 277 -12.29 3.50 -10.02
CA GLU A 277 -13.73 3.19 -10.00
C GLU A 277 -14.07 1.92 -10.79
N THR A 278 -13.48 1.75 -11.98
CA THR A 278 -13.68 0.57 -12.83
C THR A 278 -13.15 -0.72 -12.17
N ASP A 279 -11.96 -0.68 -11.59
CA ASP A 279 -11.36 -1.83 -10.91
C ASP A 279 -12.18 -2.23 -9.67
N ILE A 280 -12.65 -1.24 -8.90
CA ILE A 280 -13.48 -1.47 -7.73
C ILE A 280 -14.86 -2.03 -8.12
N PHE A 281 -15.46 -1.54 -9.21
CA PHE A 281 -16.68 -2.12 -9.77
C PHE A 281 -16.48 -3.59 -10.13
N ASP A 282 -15.38 -3.91 -10.80
CA ASP A 282 -15.03 -5.28 -11.17
C ASP A 282 -14.86 -6.20 -9.95
N MET A 283 -14.25 -5.69 -8.87
CA MET A 283 -14.13 -6.42 -7.61
C MET A 283 -15.48 -6.65 -6.93
N CYS A 284 -16.34 -5.63 -6.87
CA CYS A 284 -17.69 -5.80 -6.31
C CYS A 284 -18.49 -6.83 -7.12
N PHE A 285 -18.35 -6.84 -8.45
CA PHE A 285 -18.99 -7.83 -9.31
C PHE A 285 -18.46 -9.25 -9.05
N ASP A 286 -17.14 -9.40 -8.89
CA ASP A 286 -16.51 -10.67 -8.53
C ASP A 286 -17.00 -11.17 -7.17
N LEU A 287 -17.08 -10.31 -6.15
CA LEU A 287 -17.59 -10.65 -4.81
C LEU A 287 -19.02 -11.22 -4.87
N MET A 288 -19.91 -10.57 -5.61
CA MET A 288 -21.29 -11.03 -5.79
C MET A 288 -21.34 -12.38 -6.51
N THR A 289 -20.49 -12.55 -7.52
CA THR A 289 -20.37 -13.81 -8.26
C THR A 289 -19.84 -14.95 -7.36
N PHE A 290 -18.83 -14.67 -6.54
CA PHE A 290 -18.27 -15.65 -5.62
C PHE A 290 -19.23 -16.02 -4.50
N TYR A 291 -19.93 -15.05 -3.90
CA TYR A 291 -20.95 -15.34 -2.88
C TYR A 291 -22.00 -16.34 -3.39
N LYS A 292 -22.49 -16.15 -4.62
CA LYS A 292 -23.41 -17.10 -5.26
C LYS A 292 -22.76 -18.45 -5.54
N LEU A 293 -21.62 -18.46 -6.22
CA LEU A 293 -20.94 -19.69 -6.63
C LEU A 293 -20.56 -20.56 -5.42
N MET A 294 -20.15 -19.94 -4.31
CA MET A 294 -19.78 -20.65 -3.08
C MET A 294 -21.01 -21.16 -2.31
N THR A 295 -22.17 -20.51 -2.48
CA THR A 295 -23.45 -21.04 -1.98
C THR A 295 -23.84 -22.33 -2.71
N GLU A 296 -23.65 -22.38 -4.03
CA GLU A 296 -23.93 -23.57 -4.84
C GLU A 296 -23.01 -24.74 -4.51
N THR A 297 -21.77 -24.49 -4.07
CA THR A 297 -20.76 -25.53 -3.82
C THR A 297 -20.45 -25.81 -2.36
N ASN A 298 -21.18 -25.20 -1.42
CA ASN A 298 -20.99 -25.36 0.03
C ASN A 298 -19.56 -25.04 0.54
N ASP A 299 -18.81 -24.13 -0.12
CA ASP A 299 -17.52 -23.63 0.40
C ASP A 299 -17.80 -22.49 1.38
N TRP A 300 -18.05 -22.86 2.64
CA TRP A 300 -18.48 -21.94 3.69
C TRP A 300 -17.47 -20.84 3.97
N ASP A 301 -16.17 -21.17 4.00
CA ASP A 301 -15.11 -20.21 4.32
C ASP A 301 -15.03 -19.10 3.26
N SER A 302 -15.00 -19.49 1.98
CA SER A 302 -14.91 -18.53 0.88
C SER A 302 -16.19 -17.72 0.73
N ARG A 303 -17.36 -18.34 1.00
CA ARG A 303 -18.65 -17.64 1.04
C ARG A 303 -18.67 -16.58 2.14
N GLN A 304 -18.21 -16.95 3.34
CA GLN A 304 -18.19 -16.06 4.50
C GLN A 304 -17.24 -14.89 4.25
N LEU A 305 -16.02 -15.14 3.76
CA LEU A 305 -15.07 -14.09 3.40
C LEU A 305 -15.63 -13.16 2.31
N SER A 306 -16.25 -13.71 1.26
CA SER A 306 -16.89 -12.89 0.22
C SER A 306 -17.96 -11.97 0.80
N PHE A 307 -18.77 -12.49 1.72
CA PHE A 307 -19.84 -11.72 2.36
C PHE A 307 -19.29 -10.65 3.32
N GLU A 308 -18.23 -10.95 4.07
CA GLU A 308 -17.52 -9.96 4.90
C GLU A 308 -16.92 -8.83 4.07
N LEU A 309 -16.39 -9.13 2.88
CA LEU A 309 -15.89 -8.12 1.96
C LEU A 309 -17.04 -7.28 1.35
N ILE A 310 -18.21 -7.88 1.10
CA ILE A 310 -19.41 -7.14 0.69
C ILE A 310 -19.84 -6.15 1.78
N THR A 311 -19.88 -6.58 3.06
CA THR A 311 -20.26 -5.66 4.15
C THR A 311 -19.21 -4.57 4.38
N LYS A 312 -17.92 -4.87 4.20
CA LYS A 312 -16.85 -3.85 4.15
C LYS A 312 -17.07 -2.83 3.02
N CYS A 313 -17.47 -3.27 1.83
CA CYS A 313 -17.77 -2.35 0.71
C CYS A 313 -18.89 -1.35 1.06
N ILE A 314 -19.85 -1.77 1.88
CA ILE A 314 -20.93 -0.89 2.37
C ILE A 314 -20.39 0.11 3.41
N ALA A 315 -19.42 -0.29 4.23
CA ALA A 315 -18.96 0.46 5.41
C ALA A 315 -17.81 1.47 5.18
N ILE A 316 -16.88 1.22 4.24
CA ILE A 316 -15.56 1.89 4.23
C ILE A 316 -15.51 3.22 3.47
N ASN A 317 -15.91 3.26 2.19
CA ASN A 317 -15.70 4.41 1.31
C ASN A 317 -16.90 4.62 0.39
N SER A 318 -17.22 5.89 0.12
CA SER A 318 -18.16 6.31 -0.91
C SER A 318 -17.91 5.65 -2.28
N ILE A 319 -16.65 5.44 -2.68
CA ILE A 319 -16.31 4.83 -3.98
C ILE A 319 -16.70 3.35 -4.02
N THR A 320 -16.30 2.57 -3.02
CA THR A 320 -16.61 1.13 -2.94
C THR A 320 -18.11 0.90 -2.77
N SER A 321 -18.76 1.72 -1.95
CA SER A 321 -20.21 1.71 -1.76
C SER A 321 -20.97 2.07 -3.05
N LYS A 322 -20.54 3.11 -3.78
CA LYS A 322 -21.10 3.50 -5.09
C LYS A 322 -20.91 2.41 -6.14
N ALA A 323 -19.74 1.77 -6.18
CA ALA A 323 -19.46 0.68 -7.10
C ALA A 323 -20.31 -0.56 -6.79
N LEU A 324 -20.42 -0.96 -5.51
CA LEU A 324 -21.28 -2.06 -5.09
C LEU A 324 -22.75 -1.76 -5.43
N ARG A 325 -23.22 -0.53 -5.20
CA ARG A 325 -24.57 -0.09 -5.59
C ARG A 325 -24.82 -0.27 -7.09
N ALA A 326 -23.87 0.14 -7.92
CA ALA A 326 -23.97 -0.06 -9.37
C ALA A 326 -24.01 -1.54 -9.75
N VAL A 327 -23.27 -2.41 -9.06
CA VAL A 327 -23.33 -3.86 -9.25
C VAL A 327 -24.69 -4.42 -8.82
N LEU A 328 -25.20 -4.07 -7.64
CA LEU A 328 -26.51 -4.51 -7.13
C LEU A 328 -27.65 -4.11 -8.08
N ALA A 329 -27.54 -2.96 -8.74
CA ALA A 329 -28.50 -2.53 -9.75
C ALA A 329 -28.53 -3.42 -11.01
N LEU A 330 -27.45 -4.15 -11.31
CA LEU A 330 -27.28 -4.97 -12.52
C LEU A 330 -27.52 -6.47 -12.31
N ILE A 331 -27.55 -6.94 -11.07
CA ILE A 331 -27.73 -8.37 -10.75
C ILE A 331 -29.22 -8.77 -10.66
N SER A 332 -29.49 -10.08 -10.58
CA SER A 332 -30.87 -10.56 -10.55
C SER A 332 -31.54 -10.29 -9.20
N PHE A 333 -32.87 -10.32 -9.20
CA PHE A 333 -33.69 -10.18 -8.01
C PHE A 333 -33.28 -11.16 -6.91
N GLU A 334 -33.08 -12.44 -7.24
CA GLU A 334 -32.73 -13.49 -6.28
C GLU A 334 -31.34 -13.28 -5.67
N GLU A 335 -30.39 -12.77 -6.46
CA GLU A 335 -29.04 -12.44 -6.00
C GLU A 335 -29.10 -11.26 -5.00
N ASN A 336 -29.86 -10.21 -5.33
CA ASN A 336 -30.11 -9.08 -4.43
C ASN A 336 -30.80 -9.53 -3.14
N LEU A 337 -31.92 -10.27 -3.25
CA LEU A 337 -32.72 -10.72 -2.10
C LEU A 337 -31.86 -11.54 -1.13
N SER A 338 -31.05 -12.46 -1.64
CA SER A 338 -30.16 -13.29 -0.83
C SER A 338 -29.14 -12.47 -0.03
N VAL A 339 -28.57 -11.42 -0.64
CA VAL A 339 -27.61 -10.53 0.06
C VAL A 339 -28.33 -9.66 1.08
N PHE A 340 -29.38 -8.94 0.69
CA PHE A 340 -30.10 -8.04 1.59
C PHE A 340 -30.73 -8.79 2.76
N HIS A 341 -31.40 -9.92 2.52
CA HIS A 341 -31.99 -10.74 3.58
C HIS A 341 -30.96 -11.15 4.63
N ARG A 342 -29.75 -11.54 4.19
CA ARG A 342 -28.68 -11.97 5.11
C ARG A 342 -28.13 -10.83 5.94
N ILE A 343 -28.01 -9.62 5.38
CA ILE A 343 -27.58 -8.44 6.15
C ILE A 343 -28.69 -8.01 7.11
N VAL A 344 -29.92 -7.83 6.61
CA VAL A 344 -31.09 -7.41 7.40
C VAL A 344 -31.30 -8.32 8.60
N TYR A 345 -31.35 -9.64 8.39
CA TYR A 345 -31.53 -10.60 9.47
C TYR A 345 -30.38 -10.57 10.50
N SER A 346 -29.15 -10.39 10.03
CA SER A 346 -27.98 -10.28 10.92
C SER A 346 -28.05 -9.03 11.80
N LEU A 347 -28.52 -7.89 11.26
CA LEU A 347 -28.67 -6.65 12.00
C LEU A 347 -29.88 -6.67 12.95
N LEU A 348 -30.99 -7.29 12.55
CA LEU A 348 -32.17 -7.47 13.41
C LEU A 348 -31.84 -8.29 14.67
N THR A 349 -31.12 -9.40 14.49
CA THR A 349 -30.73 -10.29 15.59
C THR A 349 -29.70 -9.66 16.52
N PHE A 350 -28.85 -8.76 16.01
CA PHE A 350 -27.84 -8.06 16.80
C PHE A 350 -28.47 -7.21 17.92
N LYS A 351 -29.59 -6.53 17.65
CA LYS A 351 -30.24 -5.63 18.61
C LYS A 351 -31.11 -6.34 19.65
N ILE A 352 -31.78 -7.41 19.27
CA ILE A 352 -32.77 -8.08 20.12
C ILE A 352 -32.09 -8.89 21.23
N ASP A 353 -31.09 -9.68 20.86
CA ASP A 353 -30.53 -10.70 21.76
C ASP A 353 -29.13 -10.36 22.28
N ASN A 354 -28.59 -9.17 21.96
CA ASN A 354 -27.15 -8.92 21.96
C ASN A 354 -26.41 -10.08 21.27
N SER A 355 -27.01 -10.64 20.22
CA SER A 355 -26.51 -11.87 19.63
C SER A 355 -25.14 -11.62 19.03
N ASN A 356 -24.25 -12.59 19.22
CA ASN A 356 -22.89 -12.56 18.69
C ASN A 356 -22.87 -12.88 17.18
N SER A 357 -23.77 -12.28 16.39
CA SER A 357 -23.73 -12.40 14.93
C SER A 357 -22.39 -11.85 14.44
N PRO A 358 -21.46 -12.68 13.92
CA PRO A 358 -20.13 -12.22 13.53
C PRO A 358 -20.20 -11.16 12.43
N ILE A 359 -21.19 -11.30 11.54
CA ILE A 359 -21.46 -10.37 10.45
C ILE A 359 -21.85 -8.99 11.00
N ALA A 360 -22.79 -8.93 11.94
CA ALA A 360 -23.26 -7.66 12.49
C ALA A 360 -22.18 -6.97 13.33
N ILE A 361 -21.42 -7.74 14.12
CA ILE A 361 -20.28 -7.23 14.90
C ILE A 361 -19.22 -6.66 13.96
N GLN A 362 -18.83 -7.40 12.92
CA GLN A 362 -17.82 -6.96 11.97
C GLN A 362 -18.30 -5.73 11.19
N PHE A 363 -19.53 -5.73 10.69
CA PHE A 363 -20.09 -4.58 9.99
C PHE A 363 -20.15 -3.34 10.89
N SER A 364 -20.63 -3.49 12.13
CA SER A 364 -20.65 -2.42 13.12
C SER A 364 -19.24 -1.87 13.39
N LYS A 365 -18.25 -2.75 13.57
CA LYS A 365 -16.85 -2.34 13.76
C LYS A 365 -16.32 -1.52 12.58
N GLU A 366 -16.60 -1.95 11.35
CA GLU A 366 -16.15 -1.25 10.14
C GLU A 366 -16.85 0.10 9.97
N VAL A 367 -18.17 0.19 10.22
CA VAL A 367 -18.90 1.46 10.17
C VAL A 367 -18.34 2.43 11.20
N HIS A 368 -18.16 2.01 12.45
CA HIS A 368 -17.61 2.90 13.49
C HIS A 368 -16.16 3.34 13.20
N ALA A 369 -15.37 2.50 12.53
CA ALA A 369 -14.00 2.84 12.17
C ALA A 369 -13.93 3.94 11.09
N HIS A 370 -14.87 3.95 10.14
CA HIS A 370 -14.85 4.88 8.99
C HIS A 370 -15.84 6.05 9.13
N HIS A 371 -16.88 5.88 9.95
CA HIS A 371 -17.94 6.83 10.21
C HIS A 371 -18.19 6.95 11.73
N PRO A 372 -17.27 7.59 12.49
CA PRO A 372 -17.38 7.69 13.94
C PRO A 372 -18.69 8.38 14.36
N GLY A 373 -19.46 7.72 15.22
CA GLY A 373 -20.73 8.24 15.75
C GLY A 373 -21.96 7.98 14.87
N VAL A 374 -21.80 7.30 13.72
CA VAL A 374 -22.93 6.85 12.90
C VAL A 374 -23.39 5.47 13.38
N ASP A 375 -24.70 5.33 13.61
CA ASP A 375 -25.28 4.02 13.94
C ASP A 375 -25.20 3.08 12.73
N PRO A 376 -24.71 1.82 12.90
CA PRO A 376 -24.58 0.89 11.78
C PRO A 376 -25.89 0.56 11.06
N ILE A 377 -27.01 0.50 11.79
CA ILE A 377 -28.32 0.22 11.19
C ILE A 377 -28.74 1.40 10.32
N ASP A 378 -28.62 2.62 10.84
CA ASP A 378 -28.93 3.84 10.10
C ASP A 378 -28.06 3.95 8.82
N HIS A 379 -26.75 3.68 8.93
CA HIS A 379 -25.83 3.66 7.78
C HIS A 379 -26.22 2.64 6.70
N PHE A 380 -26.61 1.43 7.13
CA PHE A 380 -27.07 0.39 6.20
C PHE A 380 -28.40 0.75 5.52
N ILE A 381 -29.32 1.37 6.26
CA ILE A 381 -30.60 1.82 5.72
C ILE A 381 -30.39 2.89 4.66
N ASP A 382 -29.54 3.89 4.92
CA ASP A 382 -29.19 4.92 3.94
C ASP A 382 -28.58 4.31 2.65
N PHE A 383 -27.70 3.32 2.80
CA PHE A 383 -27.16 2.56 1.67
C PHE A 383 -28.27 1.83 0.90
N ALA A 384 -29.15 1.09 1.59
CA ALA A 384 -30.23 0.35 0.96
C ALA A 384 -31.20 1.26 0.20
N VAL A 385 -31.52 2.43 0.76
CA VAL A 385 -32.37 3.45 0.11
C VAL A 385 -31.70 3.97 -1.17
N SER A 386 -30.38 4.19 -1.14
CA SER A 386 -29.60 4.59 -2.32
C SER A 386 -29.64 3.51 -3.41
N VAL A 387 -29.50 2.23 -3.04
CA VAL A 387 -29.60 1.10 -3.98
C VAL A 387 -31.02 0.99 -4.58
N ALA A 388 -32.06 1.09 -3.75
CA ALA A 388 -33.45 1.05 -4.19
C ALA A 388 -33.78 2.17 -5.17
N SER A 389 -33.18 3.35 -4.98
CA SER A 389 -33.39 4.51 -5.85
C SER A 389 -32.84 4.30 -7.27
N ASP A 390 -31.82 3.46 -7.44
CA ASP A 390 -31.15 3.20 -8.72
C ASP A 390 -31.78 2.03 -9.51
N SER A 391 -32.45 1.09 -8.83
CA SER A 391 -32.95 -0.14 -9.45
C SER A 391 -34.21 -0.64 -8.77
N GLN A 392 -35.31 -0.70 -9.53
CA GLN A 392 -36.59 -1.24 -9.07
C GLN A 392 -36.49 -2.71 -8.65
N THR A 393 -35.73 -3.52 -9.39
CA THR A 393 -35.44 -4.92 -9.03
C THR A 393 -34.78 -5.01 -7.66
N SER A 394 -33.86 -4.09 -7.37
CA SER A 394 -33.20 -4.03 -6.06
C SER A 394 -34.15 -3.52 -4.98
N ALA A 395 -34.98 -2.51 -5.28
CA ALA A 395 -35.99 -2.00 -4.36
C ALA A 395 -36.95 -3.10 -3.88
N GLN A 396 -37.48 -3.91 -4.81
CA GLN A 396 -38.34 -5.04 -4.45
C GLN A 396 -37.59 -6.07 -3.61
N ALA A 397 -36.36 -6.41 -3.99
CA ALA A 397 -35.54 -7.37 -3.23
C ALA A 397 -35.23 -6.90 -1.80
N ILE A 398 -35.06 -5.59 -1.60
CA ILE A 398 -34.85 -4.98 -0.29
C ILE A 398 -36.12 -5.03 0.56
N ILE A 399 -37.29 -4.77 -0.04
CA ILE A 399 -38.59 -4.88 0.66
C ILE A 399 -38.84 -6.33 1.09
N ASP A 400 -38.64 -7.28 0.18
CA ASP A 400 -38.84 -8.71 0.44
C ASP A 400 -37.80 -9.29 1.42
N ALA A 401 -36.67 -8.60 1.61
CA ALA A 401 -35.68 -8.89 2.64
C ALA A 401 -36.08 -8.39 4.04
N ASP A 402 -37.29 -7.83 4.21
CA ASP A 402 -37.84 -7.31 5.46
C ASP A 402 -37.10 -6.09 6.02
N ILE A 403 -36.71 -5.16 5.14
CA ILE A 403 -36.06 -3.90 5.56
C ILE A 403 -36.92 -3.08 6.52
N PHE A 404 -38.24 -3.23 6.49
CA PHE A 404 -39.16 -2.47 7.35
C PHE A 404 -39.06 -2.87 8.83
N SER A 405 -38.87 -4.16 9.11
CA SER A 405 -38.55 -4.60 10.48
C SER A 405 -37.28 -3.94 10.99
N LEU A 406 -36.27 -3.78 10.12
CA LEU A 406 -35.01 -3.14 10.49
C LEU A 406 -35.17 -1.63 10.64
N LEU A 407 -35.94 -0.98 9.77
CA LEU A 407 -36.24 0.45 9.86
C LEU A 407 -36.94 0.81 11.17
N ASN A 408 -37.83 -0.05 11.69
CA ASN A 408 -38.45 0.14 12.99
C ASN A 408 -37.45 0.15 14.15
N GLN A 409 -36.26 -0.43 13.95
CA GLN A 409 -35.16 -0.44 14.92
C GLN A 409 -34.17 0.73 14.75
N THR A 410 -34.29 1.58 13.72
CA THR A 410 -33.39 2.73 13.51
C THR A 410 -33.53 3.81 14.57
N THR A 411 -32.48 4.63 14.74
CA THR A 411 -32.49 5.79 15.65
C THR A 411 -33.06 7.06 15.02
N HIS A 412 -33.32 7.02 13.71
CA HIS A 412 -33.97 8.10 12.96
C HIS A 412 -35.27 8.57 13.62
N ASP A 413 -35.51 9.89 13.53
CA ASP A 413 -36.76 10.48 13.96
C ASP A 413 -37.95 9.96 13.10
N PRO A 414 -39.19 10.01 13.61
CA PRO A 414 -40.35 9.48 12.90
C PRO A 414 -40.60 10.10 11.53
N ASN A 415 -40.21 11.36 11.30
CA ASN A 415 -40.39 12.02 10.00
C ASN A 415 -39.38 11.48 8.98
N VAL A 416 -38.11 11.30 9.39
CA VAL A 416 -37.09 10.68 8.55
C VAL A 416 -37.49 9.24 8.22
N LYS A 417 -37.99 8.47 9.19
CA LYS A 417 -38.54 7.12 8.93
C LYS A 417 -39.67 7.16 7.88
N GLY A 418 -40.59 8.11 8.00
CA GLY A 418 -41.67 8.32 7.04
C GLY A 418 -41.18 8.63 5.62
N ASP A 419 -40.17 9.49 5.49
CA ASP A 419 -39.55 9.82 4.20
C ASP A 419 -38.84 8.60 3.58
N LEU A 420 -38.05 7.86 4.38
CA LEU A 420 -37.36 6.66 3.93
C LEU A 420 -38.35 5.57 3.47
N LEU A 421 -39.46 5.37 4.20
CA LEU A 421 -40.56 4.49 3.79
C LEU A 421 -41.16 4.94 2.45
N GLY A 422 -41.44 6.25 2.32
CA GLY A 422 -41.97 6.83 1.09
C GLY A 422 -41.04 6.60 -0.11
N ARG A 423 -39.72 6.68 0.09
CA ARG A 423 -38.72 6.44 -0.94
C ARG A 423 -38.65 4.97 -1.37
N PHE A 424 -38.74 4.02 -0.43
CA PHE A 424 -38.82 2.59 -0.78
C PHE A 424 -40.11 2.27 -1.56
N ALA A 425 -41.25 2.77 -1.10
CA ALA A 425 -42.53 2.59 -1.77
C ALA A 425 -42.50 3.20 -3.19
N ALA A 426 -42.03 4.43 -3.34
CA ALA A 426 -41.92 5.11 -4.63
C ALA A 426 -40.91 4.44 -5.58
N ALA A 427 -39.90 3.73 -5.07
CA ALA A 427 -38.99 2.96 -5.89
C ALA A 427 -39.62 1.65 -6.39
N ALA A 428 -40.44 0.98 -5.56
CA ALA A 428 -41.13 -0.25 -5.91
C ALA A 428 -42.35 -0.03 -6.84
N ASP A 429 -43.11 1.04 -6.61
CA ASP A 429 -44.36 1.34 -7.33
C ASP A 429 -44.15 1.66 -8.82
N ARG A 430 -42.95 2.10 -9.22
CA ARG A 430 -42.59 2.28 -10.64
C ARG A 430 -42.78 1.00 -11.45
N SER A 431 -42.86 -0.17 -10.81
CA SER A 431 -43.17 -1.45 -11.48
C SER A 431 -44.56 -1.52 -12.10
N THR A 432 -45.55 -0.87 -11.48
CA THR A 432 -46.95 -0.97 -11.90
C THR A 432 -47.29 -0.03 -13.06
N GLN A 433 -46.41 0.94 -13.35
CA GLN A 433 -46.61 1.93 -14.41
C GLN A 433 -45.86 1.65 -15.72
N VAL A 434 -45.08 0.58 -15.83
CA VAL A 434 -44.29 0.33 -17.05
C VAL A 434 -45.07 -0.46 -18.10
N CYS A 435 -45.40 0.28 -19.16
CA CYS A 435 -45.85 -0.09 -20.50
C CYS A 435 -47.19 -0.84 -20.61
N PRO A 436 -48.30 -0.15 -20.94
CA PRO A 436 -49.39 -0.83 -21.65
C PRO A 436 -48.80 -1.64 -22.82
N PRO A 437 -49.28 -2.86 -23.07
CA PRO A 437 -48.75 -3.69 -24.15
C PRO A 437 -48.76 -2.83 -25.41
N GLN A 438 -47.57 -2.56 -25.96
CA GLN A 438 -47.49 -1.99 -27.29
C GLN A 438 -48.21 -2.99 -28.17
N SER A 439 -49.42 -2.62 -28.61
CA SER A 439 -50.22 -3.40 -29.53
C SER A 439 -49.30 -3.72 -30.70
N LEU A 440 -48.95 -5.01 -30.83
CA LEU A 440 -48.27 -5.54 -32.00
C LEU A 440 -49.07 -5.08 -33.21
N GLY A 441 -48.58 -4.04 -33.87
CA GLY A 441 -49.09 -3.60 -35.14
C GLY A 441 -49.01 -4.80 -36.06
N THR A 442 -50.17 -5.26 -36.50
CA THR A 442 -50.33 -6.26 -37.54
C THR A 442 -49.53 -5.79 -38.75
N TYR A 443 -48.35 -6.36 -38.95
CA TYR A 443 -47.71 -6.35 -40.26
C TYR A 443 -48.64 -7.08 -41.21
N SER A 444 -49.28 -6.31 -42.07
CA SER A 444 -50.01 -6.80 -43.23
C SER A 444 -48.98 -6.97 -44.36
N ASP A 445 -49.15 -8.05 -45.12
CA ASP A 445 -48.27 -8.59 -46.17
C ASP A 445 -47.67 -7.58 -47.16
#